data_AF-X0VRG0-F1
#
_entry.id   AF-X0VRG0-F1
#
_cell.length_a   1.000
_cell.length_b   1.000
_cell.length_c   1.000
_cell.angle_alpha   90.00
_cell.angle_beta   90.00
_cell.angle_gamma   90.00
#
_symmetry.space_group_name_H-M   'P 1'
#
loop_
_entity.id
_entity.type
_entity.pdbx_description
1 polymer ?
#
loop_
_entity_poly.entity_id
_entity_poly.type
_entity_poly.pdbx_seq_one_letter_code
_entity_poly.pdbx_strand_id
1 'polypeptide(L)'
;RTDQYGGSVENRTRFARKIVERIKQKSGKDFPVVVKLNGSDDIEGGITIDEVVHQAAILEEAGADTISISSGLEFWTSLSIPCYAYPEGPMVPLAEKVKRAVGVPVITAGKIGPELAERIIRDGKADFIGMGRPLLADPELPNKLREGRQEDICWCVYCNNCIRVEPGQGSCSVNPSLYREGKYPFPPAELPKRVTVVGGGIAGMQAAVLMAQRGHRVSLYEKSAELGGQWNIAAAQPGKEGYAAFTQYLRRSMDTAG
;
A
#
# COMPACT_ATOMS: atom_id res chain seq x y z
N ARG A 1 32.88 -7.67 7.82
CA ARG A 1 33.45 -7.99 9.15
C ARG A 1 34.12 -9.35 9.08
N THR A 2 35.19 -9.59 9.82
CA THR A 2 35.92 -10.88 9.88
C THR A 2 35.71 -11.62 11.20
N ASP A 3 34.88 -11.08 12.09
CA ASP A 3 34.47 -11.75 13.33
C ASP A 3 33.28 -12.68 13.09
N GLN A 4 32.74 -13.26 14.18
CA GLN A 4 31.59 -14.17 14.13
C GLN A 4 30.28 -13.54 13.60
N TYR A 5 30.27 -12.24 13.30
CA TYR A 5 29.13 -11.49 12.73
C TYR A 5 29.35 -11.12 11.25
N GLY A 6 30.39 -11.64 10.59
CA GLY A 6 30.62 -11.43 9.16
C GLY A 6 31.21 -12.63 8.44
N GLY A 7 31.47 -12.46 7.14
CA GLY A 7 31.84 -13.57 6.26
C GLY A 7 30.59 -14.27 5.72
N SER A 8 30.31 -15.47 6.20
CA SER A 8 29.22 -16.32 5.70
C SER A 8 27.82 -15.76 5.98
N VAL A 9 26.80 -16.27 5.27
CA VAL A 9 25.40 -15.86 5.45
C VAL A 9 24.92 -16.13 6.88
N GLU A 10 25.32 -17.25 7.46
CA GLU A 10 25.00 -17.64 8.84
C GLU A 10 25.55 -16.62 9.85
N ASN A 11 26.81 -16.20 9.67
CA ASN A 11 27.43 -15.22 10.53
C ASN A 11 26.77 -13.85 10.40
N ARG A 12 26.43 -13.41 9.17
CA ARG A 12 25.74 -12.14 8.95
C ARG A 12 24.31 -12.15 9.50
N THR A 13 23.64 -13.30 9.47
CA THR A 13 22.27 -13.49 10.01
C THR A 13 22.25 -13.65 11.54
N ARG A 14 23.40 -14.01 12.15
CA ARG A 14 23.52 -14.26 13.60
C ARG A 14 22.95 -13.15 14.46
N PHE A 15 23.10 -11.90 14.05
CA PHE A 15 22.56 -10.76 14.79
C PHE A 15 21.03 -10.76 14.82
N ALA A 16 20.38 -10.88 13.65
CA ALA A 16 18.93 -10.95 13.52
C ALA A 16 18.36 -12.20 14.22
N ARG A 17 19.03 -13.35 14.06
CA ARG A 17 18.69 -14.60 14.75
C ARG A 17 18.60 -14.41 16.27
N LYS A 18 19.64 -13.83 16.89
CA LYS A 18 19.68 -13.57 18.34
C LYS A 18 18.57 -12.63 18.79
N ILE A 19 18.15 -11.67 17.96
CA ILE A 19 17.03 -10.78 18.27
C ILE A 19 15.72 -11.57 18.34
N VAL A 20 15.44 -12.40 17.33
CA VAL A 20 14.23 -13.25 17.31
C VAL A 20 14.20 -14.19 18.51
N GLU A 21 15.30 -14.91 18.77
CA GLU A 21 15.43 -15.80 19.93
C GLU A 21 15.17 -15.05 21.24
N ARG A 22 15.71 -13.82 21.38
CA ARG A 22 15.54 -13.01 22.59
C ARG A 22 14.11 -12.49 22.76
N ILE A 23 13.43 -12.13 21.67
CA ILE A 23 12.01 -11.76 21.69
C ILE A 23 11.19 -12.95 22.18
N LYS A 24 11.35 -14.14 21.58
CA LYS A 24 10.63 -15.35 21.98
C LYS A 24 10.93 -15.76 23.41
N GLN A 25 12.18 -15.64 23.86
CA GLN A 25 12.55 -15.94 25.25
C GLN A 25 11.87 -15.00 26.25
N LYS A 26 11.71 -13.72 25.91
CA LYS A 26 11.18 -12.71 26.84
C LYS A 26 9.66 -12.59 26.80
N SER A 27 9.06 -12.75 25.62
CA SER A 27 7.62 -12.58 25.39
C SER A 27 6.84 -13.90 25.38
N GLY A 28 7.52 -15.05 25.37
CA GLY A 28 6.90 -16.37 25.28
C GLY A 28 6.85 -16.90 23.85
N LYS A 29 6.69 -18.23 23.72
CA LYS A 29 6.68 -18.92 22.42
C LYS A 29 5.49 -18.51 21.55
N ASP A 30 4.35 -18.23 22.16
CA ASP A 30 3.09 -17.89 21.47
C ASP A 30 3.03 -16.41 21.03
N PHE A 31 4.01 -15.58 21.40
CA PHE A 31 4.06 -14.19 20.97
C PHE A 31 4.47 -14.11 19.48
N PRO A 32 3.64 -13.54 18.59
CA PRO A 32 3.91 -13.55 17.15
C PRO A 32 5.07 -12.61 16.77
N VAL A 33 5.99 -13.12 15.96
CA VAL A 33 7.17 -12.42 15.45
C VAL A 33 7.18 -12.51 13.93
N VAL A 34 6.89 -11.37 13.29
CA VAL A 34 7.04 -11.21 11.84
C VAL A 34 8.43 -10.64 11.56
N VAL A 35 9.22 -11.33 10.72
CA VAL A 35 10.52 -10.83 10.28
C VAL A 35 10.41 -10.34 8.85
N LYS A 36 10.73 -9.05 8.63
CA LYS A 36 10.74 -8.46 7.31
C LYS A 36 12.16 -8.47 6.72
N LEU A 37 12.32 -9.09 5.57
CA LEU A 37 13.59 -9.23 4.85
C LEU A 37 13.51 -8.59 3.47
N ASN A 38 14.63 -8.02 3.02
CA ASN A 38 14.79 -7.71 1.61
C ASN A 38 15.08 -9.00 0.84
N GLY A 39 14.33 -9.28 -0.23
CA GLY A 39 14.59 -10.39 -1.16
C GLY A 39 15.71 -10.11 -2.16
N SER A 40 16.03 -8.84 -2.39
CA SER A 40 17.15 -8.37 -3.20
C SER A 40 17.37 -6.88 -2.91
N ASP A 41 18.62 -6.45 -2.81
CA ASP A 41 18.96 -5.02 -2.72
C ASP A 41 19.10 -4.36 -4.09
N ASP A 42 19.18 -5.15 -5.16
CA ASP A 42 19.31 -4.69 -6.55
C ASP A 42 20.55 -3.82 -6.82
N ILE A 43 21.64 -4.11 -6.11
CA ILE A 43 22.95 -3.49 -6.30
C ILE A 43 24.06 -4.53 -6.29
N GLU A 44 25.17 -4.20 -6.95
CA GLU A 44 26.38 -5.00 -6.87
C GLU A 44 26.88 -5.09 -5.43
N GLY A 45 27.18 -6.31 -4.98
CA GLY A 45 27.59 -6.58 -3.59
C GLY A 45 26.47 -6.48 -2.55
N GLY A 46 25.22 -6.24 -2.97
CA GLY A 46 24.04 -6.28 -2.10
C GLY A 46 23.56 -7.69 -1.80
N ILE A 47 22.50 -7.80 -0.99
CA ILE A 47 21.88 -9.09 -0.69
C ILE A 47 21.25 -9.72 -1.95
N THR A 48 21.41 -11.03 -2.11
CA THR A 48 20.79 -11.79 -3.20
C THR A 48 19.69 -12.71 -2.67
N ILE A 49 18.76 -13.08 -3.55
CA ILE A 49 17.63 -13.95 -3.15
C ILE A 49 18.07 -15.32 -2.64
N ASP A 50 19.18 -15.86 -3.16
CA ASP A 50 19.68 -17.16 -2.71
C ASP A 50 20.23 -17.08 -1.27
N GLU A 51 20.87 -15.95 -0.93
CA GLU A 51 21.25 -15.69 0.46
C GLU A 51 20.00 -15.51 1.34
N VAL A 52 19.00 -14.74 0.89
CA VAL A 52 17.77 -14.47 1.67
C VAL A 52 17.00 -15.75 1.97
N VAL A 53 16.94 -16.69 1.04
CA VAL A 53 16.35 -18.01 1.26
C VAL A 53 17.02 -18.72 2.45
N HIS A 54 18.36 -18.69 2.51
CA HIS A 54 19.09 -19.24 3.65
C HIS A 54 18.79 -18.44 4.95
N GLN A 55 18.79 -17.11 4.88
CA GLN A 55 18.48 -16.28 6.06
C GLN A 55 17.09 -16.57 6.62
N ALA A 56 16.09 -16.73 5.75
CA ALA A 56 14.71 -17.00 6.13
C ALA A 56 14.59 -18.33 6.89
N ALA A 57 15.26 -19.39 6.43
CA ALA A 57 15.30 -20.68 7.13
C ALA A 57 15.94 -20.56 8.53
N ILE A 58 17.08 -19.85 8.66
CA ILE A 58 17.71 -19.60 9.97
C ILE A 58 16.77 -18.85 10.92
N LEU A 59 16.01 -17.89 10.39
CA LEU A 59 15.11 -17.06 11.18
C LEU A 59 13.83 -17.81 11.58
N GLU A 60 13.33 -18.70 10.72
CA GLU A 60 12.28 -19.65 11.07
C GLU A 60 12.74 -20.56 12.23
N GLU A 61 13.93 -21.16 12.14
CA GLU A 61 14.49 -21.98 13.22
C GLU A 61 14.65 -21.22 14.55
N ALA A 62 14.94 -19.91 14.47
CA ALA A 62 15.01 -19.02 15.63
C ALA A 62 13.63 -18.71 16.25
N GLY A 63 12.54 -19.03 15.55
CA GLY A 63 11.17 -18.83 15.98
C GLY A 63 10.45 -17.66 15.30
N ALA A 64 10.85 -17.22 14.11
CA ALA A 64 10.01 -16.32 13.33
C ALA A 64 8.71 -17.04 12.94
N ASP A 65 7.54 -16.43 13.16
CA ASP A 65 6.24 -17.04 12.83
C ASP A 65 5.75 -16.66 11.43
N THR A 66 6.37 -15.66 10.79
CA THR A 66 6.02 -15.18 9.45
C THR A 66 7.18 -14.42 8.85
N ILE A 67 7.42 -14.60 7.56
CA ILE A 67 8.42 -13.84 6.80
C ILE A 67 7.73 -12.85 5.86
N SER A 68 8.09 -11.58 5.92
CA SER A 68 7.61 -10.55 4.98
C SER A 68 8.72 -10.13 4.03
N ILE A 69 8.44 -10.16 2.73
CA ILE A 69 9.44 -9.84 1.71
C ILE A 69 9.22 -8.43 1.17
N SER A 70 10.28 -7.61 1.27
CA SER A 70 10.48 -6.37 0.52
C SER A 70 11.63 -6.50 -0.46
N SER A 71 11.98 -5.43 -1.17
CA SER A 71 13.18 -5.39 -2.03
C SER A 71 13.61 -3.95 -2.25
N GLY A 72 14.87 -3.76 -2.64
CA GLY A 72 15.50 -2.47 -2.86
C GLY A 72 15.99 -1.83 -1.57
N LEU A 73 16.76 -0.76 -1.74
CA LEU A 73 17.29 0.05 -0.64
C LEU A 73 16.41 1.28 -0.36
N GLU A 74 16.74 1.99 0.71
CA GLU A 74 16.13 3.28 1.01
C GLU A 74 16.27 4.22 -0.19
N PHE A 75 15.18 4.86 -0.59
CA PHE A 75 15.09 5.73 -1.77
C PHE A 75 15.29 5.07 -3.15
N TRP A 76 15.46 3.74 -3.23
CA TRP A 76 15.44 2.98 -4.50
C TRP A 76 14.01 2.71 -4.98
N THR A 77 13.42 3.73 -5.59
CA THR A 77 11.97 3.81 -5.81
C THR A 77 11.36 2.73 -6.72
N SER A 78 12.10 2.12 -7.63
CA SER A 78 11.58 1.13 -8.58
C SER A 78 11.11 -0.16 -7.91
N LEU A 79 11.87 -0.64 -6.93
CA LEU A 79 11.60 -1.89 -6.23
C LEU A 79 10.99 -1.65 -4.85
N SER A 80 11.51 -0.70 -4.06
CA SER A 80 11.05 -0.53 -2.67
C SER A 80 9.71 0.21 -2.59
N ILE A 81 9.46 1.17 -3.48
CA ILE A 81 8.25 2.00 -3.49
C ILE A 81 7.74 2.22 -4.93
N PRO A 82 7.34 1.14 -5.65
CA PRO A 82 6.99 1.22 -7.07
C PRO A 82 5.89 2.26 -7.28
N CYS A 83 6.19 3.32 -8.02
CA CYS A 83 5.23 4.36 -8.39
C CYS A 83 4.33 3.89 -9.54
N TYR A 84 3.43 4.76 -10.00
CA TYR A 84 2.50 4.47 -11.10
C TYR A 84 3.20 3.90 -12.35
N ALA A 85 4.42 4.36 -12.66
CA ALA A 85 5.18 3.96 -13.85
C ALA A 85 5.78 2.55 -13.79
N TYR A 86 5.84 1.92 -12.61
CA TYR A 86 6.45 0.60 -12.43
C TYR A 86 5.40 -0.52 -12.49
N PRO A 87 5.80 -1.76 -12.85
CA PRO A 87 4.89 -2.90 -12.93
C PRO A 87 4.30 -3.28 -11.57
N GLU A 88 3.20 -4.03 -11.62
CA GLU A 88 2.57 -4.62 -10.45
C GLU A 88 3.34 -5.84 -9.93
N GLY A 89 3.30 -6.07 -8.62
CA GLY A 89 3.86 -7.25 -7.97
C GLY A 89 5.36 -7.51 -8.19
N PRO A 90 6.27 -6.52 -8.20
CA PRO A 90 7.69 -6.77 -8.50
C PRO A 90 8.38 -7.70 -7.49
N MET A 91 7.84 -7.80 -6.27
CA MET A 91 8.40 -8.65 -5.20
C MET A 91 7.84 -10.08 -5.20
N VAL A 92 6.81 -10.38 -6.01
CA VAL A 92 6.15 -11.70 -6.01
C VAL A 92 7.11 -12.84 -6.31
N PRO A 93 8.00 -12.77 -7.33
CA PRO A 93 8.95 -13.84 -7.59
C PRO A 93 9.96 -14.07 -6.46
N LEU A 94 10.31 -13.01 -5.72
CA LEU A 94 11.21 -13.09 -4.55
C LEU A 94 10.50 -13.79 -3.39
N ALA A 95 9.24 -13.40 -3.12
CA ALA A 95 8.44 -14.01 -2.08
C ALA A 95 8.16 -15.50 -2.35
N GLU A 96 7.91 -15.87 -3.61
CA GLU A 96 7.70 -17.26 -4.02
C GLU A 96 8.93 -18.12 -3.72
N LYS A 97 10.14 -17.62 -4.00
CA LYS A 97 11.39 -18.34 -3.70
C LYS A 97 11.56 -18.58 -2.20
N VAL A 98 11.28 -17.58 -1.37
CA VAL A 98 11.33 -17.72 0.09
C VAL A 98 10.28 -18.70 0.58
N LYS A 99 9.04 -18.60 0.08
CA LYS A 99 7.93 -19.48 0.46
C LYS A 99 8.21 -20.96 0.18
N ARG A 100 8.97 -21.28 -0.87
CA ARG A 100 9.39 -22.66 -1.15
C ARG A 100 10.42 -23.20 -0.16
N ALA A 101 11.07 -22.34 0.62
CA ALA A 101 12.17 -22.69 1.51
C ALA A 101 11.81 -22.67 3.00
N VAL A 102 10.63 -22.14 3.37
CA VAL A 102 10.19 -22.03 4.78
C VAL A 102 8.83 -22.69 4.97
N GLY A 103 8.56 -23.16 6.19
CA GLY A 103 7.26 -23.71 6.59
C GLY A 103 6.27 -22.67 7.13
N VAL A 104 6.78 -21.51 7.55
CA VAL A 104 5.96 -20.40 8.05
C VAL A 104 5.32 -19.56 6.92
N PRO A 105 4.17 -18.89 7.18
CA PRO A 105 3.54 -18.03 6.19
C PRO A 105 4.45 -16.94 5.64
N VAL A 106 4.29 -16.62 4.36
CA VAL A 106 5.04 -15.55 3.67
C VAL A 106 4.13 -14.42 3.21
N ILE A 107 4.52 -13.18 3.51
CA ILE A 107 3.84 -11.95 3.06
C ILE A 107 4.60 -11.35 1.87
N THR A 108 3.91 -11.05 0.78
CA THR A 108 4.44 -10.24 -0.34
C THR A 108 3.74 -8.89 -0.44
N ALA A 109 4.41 -7.89 -1.02
CA ALA A 109 3.88 -6.56 -1.25
C ALA A 109 4.33 -6.00 -2.62
N GLY A 110 3.99 -4.75 -2.89
CA GLY A 110 4.46 -4.02 -4.07
C GLY A 110 3.41 -3.91 -5.16
N LYS A 111 2.55 -2.87 -5.07
CA LYS A 111 1.57 -2.53 -6.11
C LYS A 111 0.71 -3.74 -6.54
N ILE A 112 -0.04 -4.30 -5.59
CA ILE A 112 -0.88 -5.49 -5.78
C ILE A 112 -2.34 -5.09 -5.59
N GLY A 113 -3.13 -5.16 -6.68
CA GLY A 113 -4.59 -5.02 -6.64
C GLY A 113 -5.32 -6.34 -6.32
N PRO A 114 -6.64 -6.32 -6.09
CA PRO A 114 -7.42 -7.50 -5.65
C PRO A 114 -7.31 -8.71 -6.59
N GLU A 115 -7.39 -8.50 -7.90
CA GLU A 115 -7.36 -9.58 -8.88
C GLU A 115 -5.97 -10.24 -8.91
N LEU A 116 -4.90 -9.45 -8.75
CA LEU A 116 -3.55 -9.97 -8.66
C LEU A 116 -3.31 -10.65 -7.30
N ALA A 117 -3.80 -10.07 -6.20
CA ALA A 117 -3.74 -10.65 -4.86
C ALA A 117 -4.35 -12.06 -4.83
N GLU A 118 -5.56 -12.19 -5.38
CA GLU A 118 -6.27 -13.46 -5.48
C GLU A 118 -5.47 -14.50 -6.29
N ARG A 119 -4.90 -14.11 -7.44
CA ARG A 119 -4.03 -15.01 -8.22
C ARG A 119 -2.79 -15.45 -7.45
N ILE A 120 -2.12 -14.53 -6.74
CA ILE A 120 -0.90 -14.82 -5.96
C ILE A 120 -1.18 -15.86 -4.88
N ILE A 121 -2.27 -15.68 -4.12
CA ILE A 121 -2.66 -16.58 -3.03
C ILE A 121 -3.05 -17.94 -3.61
N ARG A 122 -3.90 -17.96 -4.64
CA ARG A 122 -4.37 -19.19 -5.30
C ARG A 122 -3.23 -20.01 -5.89
N ASP A 123 -2.25 -19.35 -6.51
CA ASP A 123 -1.07 -20.00 -7.09
C ASP A 123 -0.05 -20.45 -6.02
N GLY A 124 -0.30 -20.16 -4.74
CA GLY A 124 0.59 -20.51 -3.64
C GLY A 124 1.90 -19.72 -3.64
N LYS A 125 1.94 -18.53 -4.27
CA LYS A 125 3.15 -17.70 -4.36
C LYS A 125 3.43 -16.88 -3.09
N ALA A 126 2.40 -16.61 -2.29
CA ALA A 126 2.47 -16.03 -0.95
C ALA A 126 1.25 -16.49 -0.13
N ASP A 127 1.23 -16.25 1.17
CA ASP A 127 0.10 -16.54 2.07
C ASP A 127 -0.72 -15.28 2.37
N PHE A 128 -0.06 -14.13 2.43
CA PHE A 128 -0.68 -12.85 2.69
C PHE A 128 -0.19 -11.77 1.72
N ILE A 129 -1.05 -10.79 1.48
CA ILE A 129 -0.73 -9.59 0.71
C ILE A 129 -0.59 -8.40 1.66
N GLY A 130 0.63 -7.87 1.73
CA GLY A 130 0.94 -6.64 2.46
C GLY A 130 0.50 -5.42 1.67
N MET A 131 -0.46 -4.67 2.20
CA MET A 131 -0.94 -3.42 1.62
C MET A 131 -0.51 -2.23 2.48
N GLY A 132 0.36 -1.37 1.94
CA GLY A 132 0.71 -0.09 2.57
C GLY A 132 -0.13 1.06 2.01
N ARG A 133 0.36 1.67 0.92
CA ARG A 133 -0.27 2.83 0.26
C ARG A 133 -1.77 2.65 -0.11
N PRO A 134 -2.25 1.47 -0.54
CA PRO A 134 -3.69 1.26 -0.74
C PRO A 134 -4.54 1.57 0.50
N LEU A 135 -4.08 1.19 1.70
CA LEU A 135 -4.80 1.47 2.95
C LEU A 135 -4.68 2.94 3.39
N LEU A 136 -3.67 3.67 2.91
CA LEU A 136 -3.60 5.14 3.09
C LEU A 136 -4.61 5.86 2.19
N ALA A 137 -4.89 5.32 1.00
CA ALA A 137 -5.89 5.86 0.09
C ALA A 137 -7.31 5.51 0.56
N ASP A 138 -7.53 4.29 1.05
CA ASP A 138 -8.82 3.85 1.52
C ASP A 138 -8.68 2.86 2.70
N PRO A 139 -8.85 3.34 3.95
CA PRO A 139 -8.80 2.46 5.12
C PRO A 139 -9.92 1.41 5.14
N GLU A 140 -11.04 1.67 4.46
CA GLU A 140 -12.19 0.76 4.35
C GLU A 140 -12.03 -0.27 3.23
N LEU A 141 -10.91 -0.25 2.48
CA LEU A 141 -10.65 -1.17 1.37
C LEU A 141 -10.93 -2.64 1.74
N PRO A 142 -10.43 -3.20 2.87
CA PRO A 142 -10.72 -4.60 3.20
C PRO A 142 -12.21 -4.87 3.47
N ASN A 143 -12.91 -3.93 4.11
CA ASN A 143 -14.35 -4.06 4.38
C ASN A 143 -15.16 -4.00 3.07
N LYS A 144 -14.84 -3.04 2.20
CA LYS A 144 -15.48 -2.89 0.87
C LYS A 144 -15.29 -4.12 0.00
N LEU A 145 -14.09 -4.70 -0.02
CA LEU A 145 -13.85 -5.97 -0.73
C LEU A 145 -14.68 -7.12 -0.15
N ARG A 146 -14.73 -7.25 1.18
CA ARG A 146 -15.54 -8.28 1.85
C ARG A 146 -17.04 -8.13 1.55
N GLU A 147 -17.51 -6.90 1.38
CA GLU A 147 -18.91 -6.58 1.09
C GLU A 147 -19.25 -6.61 -0.41
N GLY A 148 -18.28 -6.92 -1.28
CA GLY A 148 -18.48 -6.91 -2.73
C GLY A 148 -18.62 -5.52 -3.35
N ARG A 149 -18.24 -4.46 -2.62
CA ARG A 149 -18.31 -3.05 -3.04
C ARG A 149 -16.97 -2.57 -3.61
N GLN A 150 -16.38 -3.36 -4.51
CA GLN A 150 -15.05 -3.06 -5.05
C GLN A 150 -15.02 -1.71 -5.79
N GLU A 151 -16.13 -1.35 -6.39
CA GLU A 151 -16.34 -0.14 -7.16
C GLU A 151 -16.46 1.13 -6.29
N ASP A 152 -16.63 0.97 -4.98
CA ASP A 152 -16.61 2.07 -3.97
C ASP A 152 -15.20 2.33 -3.40
N ILE A 153 -14.18 1.60 -3.86
CA ILE A 153 -12.81 1.73 -3.31
C ILE A 153 -12.11 2.95 -3.92
N CYS A 154 -11.54 3.80 -3.05
CA CYS A 154 -10.64 4.87 -3.44
C CYS A 154 -9.23 4.30 -3.68
N TRP A 155 -8.98 3.87 -4.92
CA TRP A 155 -7.72 3.22 -5.27
C TRP A 155 -6.51 4.16 -5.14
N CYS A 156 -5.43 3.64 -4.56
CA CYS A 156 -4.15 4.34 -4.57
C CYS A 156 -3.64 4.47 -6.02
N VAL A 157 -3.31 5.69 -6.43
CA VAL A 157 -2.74 5.98 -7.75
C VAL A 157 -1.22 5.87 -7.79
N TYR A 158 -0.59 5.38 -6.72
CA TYR A 158 0.86 5.15 -6.61
C TYR A 158 1.72 6.38 -6.99
N CYS A 159 1.24 7.60 -6.67
CA CYS A 159 1.91 8.86 -6.96
C CYS A 159 3.13 9.16 -6.07
N ASN A 160 3.30 8.39 -4.99
CA ASN A 160 4.34 8.57 -3.96
C ASN A 160 4.31 9.91 -3.21
N ASN A 161 3.28 10.75 -3.37
CA ASN A 161 3.13 12.00 -2.59
C ASN A 161 2.93 11.75 -1.08
N CYS A 162 2.56 10.53 -0.70
CA CYS A 162 2.49 10.08 0.69
C CYS A 162 3.87 9.86 1.33
N ILE A 163 4.92 9.71 0.54
CA ILE A 163 6.29 9.52 1.01
C ILE A 163 6.88 10.91 1.25
N ARG A 164 6.94 11.30 2.52
CA ARG A 164 7.63 12.49 3.01
C ARG A 164 8.67 12.02 4.04
N VAL A 165 9.76 12.78 4.16
CA VAL A 165 10.87 12.44 5.05
C VAL A 165 10.43 12.44 6.52
N GLU A 166 9.46 13.30 6.88
CA GLU A 166 8.97 13.42 8.24
C GLU A 166 7.68 12.62 8.49
N PRO A 167 7.65 11.73 9.50
CA PRO A 167 6.44 11.04 9.94
C PRO A 167 5.30 12.02 10.25
N GLY A 168 4.08 11.71 9.79
CA GLY A 168 2.89 12.55 10.02
C GLY A 168 2.78 13.79 9.12
N GLN A 169 3.74 14.04 8.23
CA GLN A 169 3.68 15.14 7.26
C GLN A 169 3.32 14.69 5.83
N GLY A 170 3.08 13.40 5.62
CA GLY A 170 2.59 12.88 4.35
C GLY A 170 1.20 13.43 3.99
N SER A 171 0.85 13.37 2.71
CA SER A 171 -0.53 13.55 2.26
C SER A 171 -0.84 12.52 1.19
N CYS A 172 -2.09 12.06 1.11
CA CYS A 172 -2.53 11.24 0.00
C CYS A 172 -3.19 12.13 -1.05
N SER A 173 -2.85 11.92 -2.33
CA SER A 173 -3.45 12.70 -3.43
C SER A 173 -4.94 12.41 -3.63
N VAL A 174 -5.41 11.26 -3.15
CA VAL A 174 -6.81 10.82 -3.32
C VAL A 174 -7.57 10.70 -2.01
N ASN A 175 -6.87 10.77 -0.87
CA ASN A 175 -7.46 10.79 0.47
C ASN A 175 -7.00 12.05 1.23
N PRO A 176 -7.76 13.15 1.18
CA PRO A 176 -7.40 14.39 1.86
C PRO A 176 -7.40 14.26 3.40
N SER A 177 -8.10 13.26 3.95
CA SER A 177 -8.24 13.03 5.39
C SER A 177 -7.01 12.35 6.01
N LEU A 178 -6.11 11.76 5.22
CA LEU A 178 -4.94 11.05 5.74
C LEU A 178 -4.11 11.94 6.69
N TYR A 179 -3.83 11.41 7.88
CA TYR A 179 -3.14 12.09 9.01
C TYR A 179 -3.88 13.30 9.59
N ARG A 180 -5.16 13.50 9.23
CA ARG A 180 -6.01 14.61 9.68
C ARG A 180 -7.37 14.14 10.17
N GLU A 181 -7.57 12.83 10.33
CA GLU A 181 -8.84 12.18 10.62
C GLU A 181 -9.46 12.73 11.90
N GLY A 182 -8.67 12.87 12.97
CA GLY A 182 -9.10 13.47 14.23
C GLY A 182 -9.08 15.01 14.25
N LYS A 183 -8.40 15.65 13.29
CA LYS A 183 -8.23 17.11 13.27
C LYS A 183 -9.39 17.83 12.58
N TYR A 184 -9.92 17.23 11.51
CA TYR A 184 -11.00 17.81 10.72
C TYR A 184 -12.16 16.80 10.60
N PRO A 185 -12.94 16.59 11.68
CA PRO A 185 -14.12 15.74 11.61
C PRO A 185 -15.15 16.33 10.65
N PHE A 186 -15.89 15.45 9.97
CA PHE A 186 -16.94 15.83 9.01
C PHE A 186 -18.33 15.36 9.49
N PRO A 187 -18.90 15.97 10.55
CA PRO A 187 -20.23 15.60 11.04
C PRO A 187 -21.33 16.08 10.07
N PRO A 188 -22.55 15.52 10.09
CA PRO A 188 -23.69 16.05 9.35
C PRO A 188 -23.90 17.55 9.60
N ALA A 189 -24.45 18.27 8.61
CA ALA A 189 -24.76 19.69 8.75
C ALA A 189 -25.99 19.89 9.62
N GLU A 190 -25.88 20.75 10.65
CA GLU A 190 -27.03 21.13 11.49
C GLU A 190 -28.15 21.79 10.69
N LEU A 191 -27.77 22.61 9.70
CA LEU A 191 -28.68 23.32 8.81
C LEU A 191 -28.27 23.07 7.35
N PRO A 192 -28.94 22.14 6.64
CA PRO A 192 -28.76 21.94 5.21
C PRO A 192 -28.92 23.24 4.40
N LYS A 193 -28.08 23.39 3.37
CA LYS A 193 -28.03 24.58 2.50
C LYS A 193 -28.01 24.14 1.04
N ARG A 194 -28.32 25.08 0.14
CA ARG A 194 -28.08 24.92 -1.30
C ARG A 194 -26.66 25.43 -1.60
N VAL A 195 -25.81 24.57 -2.15
CA VAL A 195 -24.41 24.86 -2.43
C VAL A 195 -24.17 24.74 -3.93
N THR A 196 -23.61 25.77 -4.54
CA THR A 196 -23.19 25.74 -5.94
C THR A 196 -21.68 25.59 -6.01
N VAL A 197 -21.20 24.57 -6.73
CA VAL A 197 -19.79 24.34 -7.02
C VAL A 197 -19.55 24.64 -8.50
N VAL A 198 -18.60 25.54 -8.79
CA VAL A 198 -18.23 25.91 -10.17
C VAL A 198 -16.87 25.31 -10.50
N GLY A 199 -16.86 24.37 -11.44
CA GLY A 199 -15.69 23.61 -11.88
C GLY A 199 -15.77 22.14 -11.47
N GLY A 200 -15.79 21.26 -12.45
CA GLY A 200 -15.84 19.80 -12.30
C GLY A 200 -14.47 19.13 -12.25
N GLY A 201 -13.41 19.83 -11.84
CA GLY A 201 -12.13 19.22 -11.52
C GLY A 201 -12.17 18.46 -10.18
N ILE A 202 -11.12 17.69 -9.87
CA ILE A 202 -11.06 16.87 -8.63
C ILE A 202 -11.34 17.66 -7.34
N ALA A 203 -10.95 18.93 -7.26
CA ALA A 203 -11.24 19.78 -6.11
C ALA A 203 -12.75 20.08 -5.97
N GLY A 204 -13.40 20.45 -7.07
CA GLY A 204 -14.84 20.72 -7.08
C GLY A 204 -15.66 19.45 -6.86
N MET A 205 -15.27 18.34 -7.48
CA MET A 205 -15.89 17.03 -7.27
C MET A 205 -15.76 16.58 -5.80
N GLN A 206 -14.56 16.64 -5.21
CA GLN A 206 -14.37 16.28 -3.80
C GLN A 206 -15.16 17.19 -2.85
N ALA A 207 -15.23 18.50 -3.14
CA ALA A 207 -16.02 19.43 -2.36
C ALA A 207 -17.51 19.10 -2.46
N ALA A 208 -18.00 18.77 -3.65
CA ALA A 208 -19.39 18.37 -3.88
C ALA A 208 -19.75 17.10 -3.10
N VAL A 209 -18.94 16.05 -3.20
CA VAL A 209 -19.10 14.80 -2.43
C VAL A 209 -19.20 15.09 -0.93
N LEU A 210 -18.23 15.82 -0.37
CA LEU A 210 -18.19 16.07 1.07
C LEU A 210 -19.38 16.93 1.54
N MET A 211 -19.80 17.93 0.76
CA MET A 211 -20.94 18.76 1.11
C MET A 211 -22.27 17.99 1.02
N ALA A 212 -22.42 17.13 0.01
CA ALA A 212 -23.59 16.27 -0.13
C ALA A 212 -23.67 15.23 0.99
N GLN A 213 -22.55 14.59 1.35
CA GLN A 213 -22.45 13.67 2.50
C GLN A 213 -22.82 14.32 3.84
N ARG A 214 -22.60 15.63 3.98
CA ARG A 214 -23.06 16.41 5.15
C ARG A 214 -24.57 16.72 5.11
N GLY A 215 -25.26 16.43 4.01
CA GLY A 215 -26.69 16.69 3.82
C GLY A 215 -27.02 18.01 3.12
N HIS A 216 -26.06 18.71 2.53
CA HIS A 216 -26.35 19.89 1.70
C HIS A 216 -26.92 19.47 0.34
N ARG A 217 -27.76 20.31 -0.27
CA ARG A 217 -28.18 20.14 -1.66
C ARG A 217 -27.15 20.79 -2.58
N VAL A 218 -26.38 19.99 -3.30
CA VAL A 218 -25.26 20.47 -4.10
C VAL A 218 -25.63 20.53 -5.58
N SER A 219 -25.14 21.54 -6.29
CA SER A 219 -25.17 21.59 -7.75
C SER A 219 -23.79 21.93 -8.27
N LEU A 220 -23.21 21.03 -9.07
CA LEU A 220 -21.89 21.20 -9.67
C LEU A 220 -22.05 21.56 -11.15
N TYR A 221 -21.33 22.60 -11.59
CA TYR A 221 -21.33 23.05 -12.98
C TYR A 221 -19.93 22.92 -13.56
N GLU A 222 -19.82 22.24 -14.70
CA GLU A 222 -18.58 22.10 -15.48
C GLU A 222 -18.85 22.59 -16.91
N LYS A 223 -17.90 23.33 -17.48
CA LYS A 223 -18.02 23.85 -18.85
C LYS A 223 -17.76 22.78 -19.92
N SER A 224 -16.96 21.78 -19.56
CA SER A 224 -16.54 20.69 -20.43
C SER A 224 -17.58 19.57 -20.44
N ALA A 225 -17.53 18.69 -21.45
CA ALA A 225 -18.42 17.54 -21.53
C ALA A 225 -18.17 16.48 -20.43
N GLU A 226 -17.00 16.51 -19.80
CA GLU A 226 -16.59 15.52 -18.81
C GLU A 226 -16.05 16.16 -17.53
N LEU A 227 -16.37 15.53 -16.40
CA LEU A 227 -15.77 15.83 -15.10
C LEU A 227 -14.34 15.26 -15.00
N GLY A 228 -13.50 15.90 -14.19
CA GLY A 228 -12.12 15.54 -13.89
C GLY A 228 -11.13 16.69 -14.11
N GLY A 229 -11.45 17.65 -14.98
CA GLY A 229 -10.63 18.83 -15.25
C GLY A 229 -9.20 18.46 -15.67
N GLN A 230 -8.20 19.10 -15.08
CA GLN A 230 -6.77 18.82 -15.35
C GLN A 230 -6.37 17.37 -15.03
N TRP A 231 -7.11 16.67 -14.17
CA TRP A 231 -6.81 15.28 -13.84
C TRP A 231 -6.99 14.34 -15.03
N ASN A 232 -7.95 14.60 -15.92
CA ASN A 232 -8.15 13.79 -17.12
C ASN A 232 -6.96 13.94 -18.09
N ILE A 233 -6.38 15.14 -18.18
CA ILE A 233 -5.15 15.37 -18.95
C ILE A 233 -4.00 14.56 -18.35
N ALA A 234 -3.87 14.58 -17.01
CA ALA A 234 -2.83 13.81 -16.33
C ALA A 234 -3.00 12.29 -16.50
N ALA A 235 -4.24 11.79 -16.48
CA ALA A 235 -4.57 10.37 -16.63
C ALA A 235 -4.37 9.85 -18.07
N ALA A 236 -4.42 10.74 -19.07
CA ALA A 236 -4.17 10.38 -20.47
C ALA A 236 -2.69 10.15 -20.80
N GLN A 237 -1.77 10.51 -19.90
CA GLN A 237 -0.34 10.27 -20.08
C GLN A 237 -0.02 8.76 -19.98
N PRO A 238 0.79 8.19 -20.88
CA PRO A 238 1.24 6.80 -20.77
C PRO A 238 1.86 6.49 -19.40
N GLY A 239 1.46 5.37 -18.81
CA GLY A 239 1.86 4.93 -17.46
C GLY A 239 1.03 5.52 -16.31
N LYS A 240 0.07 6.42 -16.59
CA LYS A 240 -0.86 7.00 -15.60
C LYS A 240 -2.30 6.53 -15.79
N GLU A 241 -2.53 5.43 -16.48
CA GLU A 241 -3.86 4.89 -16.78
C GLU A 241 -4.69 4.70 -15.49
N GLY A 242 -4.04 4.26 -14.40
CA GLY A 242 -4.66 4.11 -13.08
C GLY A 242 -5.19 5.40 -12.45
N TYR A 243 -4.77 6.59 -12.92
CA TYR A 243 -5.29 7.86 -12.40
C TYR A 243 -6.77 8.05 -12.76
N ALA A 244 -7.25 7.48 -13.87
CA ALA A 244 -8.65 7.60 -14.29
C ALA A 244 -9.63 7.01 -13.26
N ALA A 245 -9.19 6.01 -12.48
CA ALA A 245 -9.98 5.39 -11.43
C ALA A 245 -10.44 6.40 -10.36
N PHE A 246 -9.65 7.44 -10.07
CA PHE A 246 -10.04 8.44 -9.09
C PHE A 246 -11.18 9.36 -9.58
N THR A 247 -11.17 9.75 -10.86
CA THR A 247 -12.30 10.48 -11.44
C THR A 247 -13.57 9.63 -11.40
N GLN A 248 -13.48 8.34 -11.71
CA GLN A 248 -14.62 7.42 -11.64
C GLN A 248 -15.14 7.25 -10.21
N TYR A 249 -14.24 7.09 -9.24
CA TYR A 249 -14.57 7.04 -7.81
C TYR A 249 -15.33 8.30 -7.37
N LEU A 250 -14.85 9.49 -7.74
CA LEU A 250 -15.51 10.75 -7.39
C LEU A 250 -16.88 10.89 -8.08
N ARG A 251 -17.02 10.48 -9.35
CA ARG A 251 -18.33 10.47 -10.04
C ARG A 251 -19.34 9.61 -9.28
N ARG A 252 -18.99 8.35 -8.99
CA ARG A 252 -19.85 7.45 -8.21
C ARG A 252 -20.16 8.00 -6.82
N SER A 253 -19.16 8.59 -6.17
CA SER A 253 -19.36 9.18 -4.83
C SER A 253 -20.37 10.33 -4.84
N MET A 254 -20.45 11.11 -5.92
CA MET A 254 -21.48 12.12 -6.10
C MET A 254 -22.85 11.49 -6.37
N ASP A 255 -22.92 10.50 -7.26
CA ASP A 255 -24.18 9.79 -7.55
C ASP A 255 -24.78 9.16 -6.28
N THR A 256 -23.93 8.59 -5.41
CA THR A 256 -24.36 8.00 -4.13
C THR A 256 -24.74 9.06 -3.09
N ALA A 257 -24.11 10.23 -3.11
CA ALA A 257 -24.37 11.29 -2.12
C ALA A 257 -25.63 12.13 -2.43
N GLY A 258 -26.09 12.12 -3.69
CA GLY A 258 -27.23 12.92 -4.18
C GLY A 258 -26.89 14.38 -4.48
#